data_AF-A0AAA9SQT1-F1
#
_entry.id   AF-A0AAA9SQT1-F1
#
_cell.length_a   1.000
_cell.length_b   1.000
_cell.length_c   1.000
_cell.angle_alpha   90.00
_cell.angle_beta   90.00
_cell.angle_gamma   90.00
#
_symmetry.space_group_name_H-M   'P 1'
#
loop_
_entity.id
_entity.type
_entity.pdbx_description
1 polymer ?
#
loop_
_entity_poly.entity_id
_entity_poly.type
_entity_poly.pdbx_seq_one_letter_code
_entity_poly.pdbx_strand_id
1 'polypeptide(L)'
;MWEVPLTSRLMTPEIPDEQEEEPPTRQMSPLRMKDIVPPNSLPHRSPPGRPTRATQQASIPTWGQIKMLCHQAQGIASPKGSPASPERVFIAMLALLSCQDSLAEHSEACN
;
A
#
# COMPACT_ATOMS: atom_id res chain seq x y z
N MET A 1 -42.46 -51.12 24.23
CA MET A 1 -41.54 -50.69 25.31
C MET A 1 -42.32 -49.67 26.13
N TRP A 2 -42.55 -49.95 27.41
CA TRP A 2 -43.47 -49.26 28.30
C TRP A 2 -42.86 -47.96 28.88
N GLU A 3 -43.76 -47.10 29.37
CA GLU A 3 -43.64 -45.66 29.66
C GLU A 3 -42.87 -45.23 30.94
N VAL A 4 -42.32 -44.00 30.88
CA VAL A 4 -41.93 -42.97 31.91
C VAL A 4 -41.00 -43.34 33.10
N PRO A 5 -40.26 -42.40 33.78
CA PRO A 5 -40.55 -40.95 33.98
C PRO A 5 -39.35 -39.95 34.05
N LEU A 6 -39.68 -38.66 33.94
CA LEU A 6 -38.84 -37.54 34.42
C LEU A 6 -38.76 -37.51 35.95
N THR A 7 -37.72 -36.82 36.46
CA THR A 7 -37.34 -36.50 37.87
C THR A 7 -36.30 -37.49 38.40
N SER A 8 -35.21 -37.13 39.10
CA SER A 8 -34.98 -35.99 40.01
C SER A 8 -33.49 -35.95 40.41
N ARG A 9 -32.92 -34.73 40.53
CA ARG A 9 -31.82 -34.29 41.45
C ARG A 9 -30.41 -34.91 41.30
N LEU A 10 -29.40 -34.06 41.05
CA LEU A 10 -28.43 -33.60 42.07
C LEU A 10 -27.52 -32.48 41.51
N MET A 11 -27.13 -31.59 42.42
CA MET A 11 -26.23 -30.45 42.30
C MET A 11 -24.81 -30.82 41.83
N THR A 12 -24.16 -30.02 40.98
CA THR A 12 -22.92 -29.21 41.24
C THR A 12 -22.37 -28.62 39.92
N PRO A 13 -21.63 -27.49 39.98
CA PRO A 13 -21.34 -26.60 38.86
C PRO A 13 -20.17 -27.08 37.99
N GLU A 14 -20.36 -27.09 36.68
CA GLU A 14 -19.29 -27.21 35.68
C GLU A 14 -19.46 -26.02 34.73
N ILE A 15 -18.58 -25.04 34.90
CA ILE A 15 -18.30 -24.03 33.88
C ILE A 15 -17.29 -24.68 32.93
N PRO A 16 -17.54 -24.69 31.62
CA PRO A 16 -16.43 -24.57 30.68
C PRO A 16 -16.63 -23.35 29.77
N ASP A 17 -15.76 -22.38 30.00
CA ASP A 17 -15.06 -21.61 28.96
C ASP A 17 -15.92 -20.85 27.93
N GLU A 18 -16.56 -19.77 28.39
CA GLU A 18 -16.90 -18.65 27.49
C GLU A 18 -15.73 -17.66 27.46
N GLN A 19 -14.60 -18.05 26.86
CA GLN A 19 -13.64 -17.09 26.33
C GLN A 19 -13.71 -17.11 24.81
N GLU A 20 -14.85 -16.65 24.29
CA GLU A 20 -14.88 -16.04 22.97
C GLU A 20 -14.10 -14.72 23.09
N GLU A 21 -12.80 -14.76 22.76
CA GLU A 21 -11.97 -13.56 22.66
C GLU A 21 -12.58 -12.67 21.57
N GLU A 22 -13.41 -11.76 22.04
CA GLU A 22 -14.09 -10.74 21.26
C GLU A 22 -13.03 -9.99 20.42
N PRO A 23 -13.07 -10.10 19.08
CA PRO A 23 -12.05 -9.50 18.25
C PRO A 23 -12.06 -7.98 18.47
N PRO A 24 -10.91 -7.31 18.66
CA PRO A 24 -10.83 -5.90 19.10
C PRO A 24 -11.61 -4.89 18.23
N THR A 25 -12.13 -5.36 17.11
CA THR A 25 -13.05 -4.70 16.19
C THR A 25 -14.49 -4.45 16.68
N ARG A 26 -15.13 -5.20 17.62
CA ARG A 26 -16.52 -4.78 18.04
C ARG A 26 -16.51 -3.49 18.83
N GLN A 27 -15.40 -3.17 19.50
CA GLN A 27 -15.23 -1.92 20.24
C GLN A 27 -15.10 -0.70 19.30
N MET A 28 -14.95 -0.90 17.99
CA MET A 28 -14.82 0.18 17.02
C MET A 28 -16.19 0.71 16.59
N SER A 29 -16.48 1.97 16.92
CA SER A 29 -17.65 2.67 16.39
C SER A 29 -17.54 2.81 14.86
N PRO A 30 -18.58 2.45 14.08
CA PRO A 30 -18.58 2.65 12.64
C PRO A 30 -18.47 4.14 12.30
N LEU A 31 -17.33 4.57 11.74
CA LEU A 31 -17.18 5.92 11.21
C LEU A 31 -17.90 6.00 9.87
N ARG A 32 -19.12 6.55 9.87
CA ARG A 32 -19.81 6.96 8.65
C ARG A 32 -19.10 8.20 8.12
N MET A 33 -18.22 8.03 7.12
CA MET A 33 -17.76 9.17 6.34
C MET A 33 -19.00 9.79 5.68
N LYS A 34 -19.35 11.00 6.09
CA LYS A 34 -20.33 11.80 5.37
C LYS A 34 -19.66 12.14 4.07
N ASP A 35 -20.15 11.57 2.97
CA ASP A 35 -19.76 12.01 1.64
C ASP A 35 -19.96 13.52 1.61
N ILE A 36 -18.85 14.24 1.54
CA ILE A 36 -18.86 15.66 1.29
C ILE A 36 -19.54 15.78 -0.06
N VAL A 37 -20.76 16.34 -0.07
CA VAL A 37 -21.43 16.77 -1.31
C VAL A 37 -20.37 17.45 -2.15
N PRO A 38 -20.09 16.99 -3.38
CA PRO A 38 -19.01 17.55 -4.18
C PRO A 38 -19.21 19.06 -4.25
N PRO A 39 -18.23 19.88 -3.82
CA PRO A 39 -18.35 21.32 -3.95
C PRO A 39 -18.51 21.57 -5.45
N ASN A 40 -19.64 22.19 -5.79
CA ASN A 40 -20.01 22.74 -7.09
C ASN A 40 -18.90 22.65 -8.13
N SER A 41 -19.17 21.85 -9.16
CA SER A 41 -18.40 21.65 -10.39
C SER A 41 -17.57 22.87 -10.80
N LEU A 42 -16.27 22.83 -10.47
CA LEU A 42 -15.25 23.70 -11.03
C LEU A 42 -15.17 23.49 -12.55
N PRO A 43 -14.75 24.53 -13.32
CA PRO A 43 -14.70 24.46 -14.78
C PRO A 43 -13.85 23.29 -15.24
N HIS A 44 -14.51 22.42 -16.02
CA HIS A 44 -14.00 21.30 -16.80
C HIS A 44 -12.47 21.10 -16.72
N ARG A 45 -12.04 20.36 -15.68
CA ARG A 45 -10.70 19.77 -15.66
C ARG A 45 -10.59 18.91 -16.91
N SER A 46 -9.69 19.26 -17.83
CA SER A 46 -9.37 18.41 -18.99
C SER A 46 -9.20 16.98 -18.48
N PRO A 47 -9.81 15.97 -19.15
CA PRO A 47 -9.57 14.59 -18.75
C PRO A 47 -8.05 14.38 -18.70
N PRO A 48 -7.52 13.70 -17.66
CA PRO A 48 -6.10 13.43 -17.57
C PRO A 48 -5.65 12.82 -18.91
N GLY A 49 -4.64 13.43 -19.53
CA GLY A 49 -4.12 12.98 -20.81
C GLY A 49 -3.81 11.48 -20.74
N ARG A 50 -4.08 10.76 -21.83
CA ARG A 50 -3.74 9.33 -21.88
C ARG A 50 -2.23 9.18 -21.70
N PRO A 51 -1.76 8.32 -20.78
CA PRO A 51 -0.34 8.03 -20.65
C PRO A 51 0.22 7.51 -21.98
N THR A 52 1.51 7.72 -22.24
CA THR A 52 2.14 7.17 -23.45
C THR A 52 2.04 5.64 -23.46
N ARG A 53 2.12 5.02 -24.65
CA ARG A 53 2.09 3.54 -24.78
C ARG A 53 3.15 2.88 -23.90
N ALA A 54 4.36 3.44 -23.86
CA ALA A 54 5.44 2.94 -23.02
C ALA A 54 5.07 2.94 -21.53
N THR A 55 4.48 4.04 -21.04
CA THR A 55 4.00 4.13 -19.65
C THR A 55 2.88 3.16 -19.34
N GLN A 56 1.95 2.94 -20.29
CA GLN A 56 0.84 1.99 -20.10
C GLN A 56 1.32 0.53 -20.05
N GLN A 57 2.40 0.20 -20.75
CA GLN A 57 2.98 -1.14 -20.80
C GLN A 57 3.99 -1.41 -19.68
N ALA A 58 4.47 -0.36 -19.01
CA ALA A 58 5.40 -0.48 -17.90
C ALA A 58 4.73 -1.15 -16.69
N SER A 59 5.48 -2.00 -16.00
CA SER A 59 5.05 -2.51 -14.71
C SER A 59 5.05 -1.39 -13.67
N ILE A 60 4.05 -1.40 -12.79
CA ILE A 60 4.01 -0.46 -11.67
C ILE A 60 5.13 -0.85 -10.70
N PRO A 61 6.02 0.08 -10.31
CA PRO A 61 7.10 -0.25 -9.41
C PRO A 61 6.56 -0.59 -8.02
N THR A 62 7.18 -1.57 -7.38
CA THR A 62 6.92 -1.93 -5.97
C THR A 62 7.45 -0.85 -5.03
N TRP A 63 6.90 -0.79 -3.82
CA TRP A 63 7.42 0.10 -2.76
C TRP A 63 8.91 -0.17 -2.46
N GLY A 64 9.35 -1.43 -2.56
CA GLY A 64 10.76 -1.80 -2.40
C GLY A 64 11.67 -1.16 -3.44
N GLN A 65 11.26 -1.19 -4.72
CA GLN A 65 12.00 -0.55 -5.82
C GLN A 65 12.06 0.97 -5.66
N ILE A 66 10.96 1.61 -5.24
CA ILE A 66 10.93 3.06 -4.98
C ILE A 66 11.90 3.42 -3.85
N LYS A 67 11.90 2.68 -2.73
CA LYS A 67 12.84 2.90 -1.62
C LYS A 67 14.30 2.73 -2.06
N MET A 68 14.59 1.69 -2.84
CA MET A 68 15.93 1.44 -3.35
C MET A 68 16.41 2.59 -4.25
N LEU A 69 15.55 3.06 -5.16
CA LEU A 69 15.85 4.19 -6.04
C LEU A 69 16.10 5.48 -5.24
N CYS A 70 15.31 5.76 -4.20
CA CYS A 70 15.56 6.87 -3.29
C CYS A 70 16.92 6.76 -2.59
N HIS A 71 17.29 5.56 -2.10
CA HIS A 71 18.57 5.33 -1.44
C HIS A 71 19.75 5.57 -2.39
N GLN A 72 19.67 5.07 -3.63
CA GLN A 72 20.67 5.32 -4.66
C GLN A 72 20.79 6.82 -4.99
N ALA A 73 19.66 7.49 -5.18
CA ALA A 73 19.60 8.91 -5.46
C ALA A 73 20.15 9.77 -4.31
N GLN A 74 19.93 9.37 -3.05
CA GLN A 74 20.51 10.03 -1.88
C GLN A 74 22.04 9.98 -1.89
N GLY A 75 22.65 8.87 -2.32
CA GLY A 75 24.10 8.76 -2.44
C GLY A 75 24.69 9.76 -3.43
N ILE A 76 23.94 10.13 -4.47
CA ILE A 76 24.34 11.08 -5.51
C ILE A 76 24.01 12.53 -5.10
N ALA A 77 22.86 12.73 -4.45
CA ALA A 77 22.31 14.05 -4.12
C ALA A 77 22.84 14.66 -2.81
N SER A 78 23.54 13.87 -1.98
CA SER A 78 24.09 14.30 -0.69
C SER A 78 25.48 14.91 -0.86
N PRO A 79 25.64 16.24 -0.78
CA PRO A 79 26.96 16.85 -0.71
C PRO A 79 27.65 16.46 0.60
N LYS A 80 28.99 16.39 0.59
CA LYS A 80 29.80 16.07 1.78
C LYS A 80 29.41 16.99 2.94
N GLY A 81 28.84 16.39 3.99
CA GLY A 81 28.53 17.08 5.24
C GLY A 81 27.12 17.68 5.35
N SER A 82 26.18 17.38 4.44
CA SER A 82 24.79 17.81 4.60
C SER A 82 23.79 16.81 4.04
N PRO A 83 22.62 16.64 4.68
CA PRO A 83 21.55 15.82 4.13
C PRO A 83 21.08 16.37 2.78
N ALA A 84 20.79 15.48 1.83
CA ALA A 84 20.19 15.87 0.56
C ALA A 84 18.78 16.43 0.77
N SER A 85 18.46 17.56 0.11
CA SER A 85 17.06 18.03 0.10
C SER A 85 16.20 17.09 -0.76
N PRO A 86 14.89 16.97 -0.47
CA PRO A 86 13.98 16.12 -1.24
C PRO A 86 14.01 16.42 -2.75
N GLU A 87 14.13 17.70 -3.12
CA GLU A 87 14.20 18.13 -4.52
C GLU A 87 15.44 17.58 -5.23
N ARG A 88 16.60 17.59 -4.55
CA ARG A 88 17.84 17.03 -5.13
C ARG A 88 17.78 15.52 -5.27
N VAL A 89 17.18 14.83 -4.30
CA VAL A 89 16.95 13.37 -4.39
C VAL A 89 16.04 13.07 -5.57
N PHE A 90 14.93 13.82 -5.73
CA PHE A 90 14.01 13.63 -6.86
C PHE A 90 14.71 13.82 -8.22
N ILE A 91 15.51 14.87 -8.37
CA ILE A 91 16.29 15.10 -9.60
C ILE A 91 17.28 13.95 -9.87
N ALA A 92 17.96 13.46 -8.84
CA ALA A 92 18.86 12.32 -8.97
C ALA A 92 18.12 11.01 -9.34
N MET A 93 16.91 10.78 -8.82
CA MET A 93 16.06 9.65 -9.25
C MET A 93 15.71 9.74 -10.73
N LEU A 94 15.34 10.94 -11.22
CA LEU A 94 15.05 11.15 -12.64
C LEU A 94 16.27 10.89 -13.53
N ALA A 95 17.45 11.32 -13.10
CA ALA A 95 18.70 11.04 -13.81
C ALA A 95 18.99 9.54 -13.88
N LEU A 96 18.84 8.82 -12.76
CA LEU A 96 19.01 7.37 -12.72
C LEU A 96 18.03 6.64 -13.64
N LEU A 97 16.76 7.04 -13.67
CA LEU A 97 15.76 6.46 -14.57
C LEU A 97 16.07 6.76 -16.04
N SER A 98 16.48 7.99 -16.34
CA SER A 98 16.77 8.41 -17.72
C SER A 98 18.02 7.74 -18.31
N CYS A 99 19.00 7.40 -17.47
CA CYS A 99 20.24 6.76 -17.92
C CYS A 99 20.10 5.25 -18.12
N GLN A 100 19.12 4.60 -17.49
CA GLN A 100 18.97 3.13 -17.51
C GLN A 100 18.55 2.57 -18.87
N ASP A 101 17.98 3.38 -19.77
CA ASP A 101 17.59 2.95 -21.11
C ASP A 101 18.78 2.88 -22.10
N SER A 102 19.93 3.44 -21.77
CA SER A 102 21.10 3.52 -22.67
C SER A 102 21.98 2.27 -22.70
N LEU A 103 21.76 1.30 -21.80
CA LEU A 103 22.62 0.12 -21.66
C LEU A 103 22.13 -1.10 -22.47
N ALA A 104 20.89 -1.07 -22.95
CA ALA A 104 20.32 -2.17 -23.74
C ALA A 104 20.78 -2.15 -25.21
N GLU A 105 21.28 -1.02 -25.72
CA GLU A 105 21.64 -0.82 -27.14
C GLU A 105 23.16 -0.88 -27.40
N HIS A 106 23.95 -1.57 -26.55
CA HIS A 106 25.41 -1.65 -26.73
C HIS A 106 26.00 -3.06 -26.62
N SER A 107 25.18 -4.12 -26.69
CA SER A 107 25.66 -5.52 -26.65
C SER A 107 25.54 -6.30 -27.97
N GLU A 108 25.11 -5.68 -29.08
CA GLU A 108 24.98 -6.37 -30.38
C GLU A 108 25.87 -5.76 -31.49
N ALA A 109 27.02 -5.21 -31.13
CA ALA A 109 28.03 -4.74 -32.10
C ALA A 109 29.41 -5.37 -31.85
N CYS A 110 29.45 -6.67 -31.51
CA CYS A 110 30.64 -7.51 -31.58
C CYS A 110 30.23 -9.00 -31.47
N ASN A 111 29.81 -9.59 -32.59
CA ASN A 111 30.12 -10.98 -32.97
C ASN A 111 29.93 -11.13 -34.48
#